data_AF-A0A5E4JR05-F1
#
_entry.id   AF-A0A5E4JR05-F1
#
_cell.length_a   1.000
_cell.length_b   1.000
_cell.length_c   1.000
_cell.angle_alpha   90.00
_cell.angle_beta   90.00
_cell.angle_gamma   90.00
#
_symmetry.space_group_name_H-M   'P 1'
#
loop_
_entity.id
_entity.type
_entity.pdbx_description
1 polymer ?
#
loop_
_entity_poly.entity_id
_entity_poly.type
_entity_poly.pdbx_seq_one_letter_code
_entity_poly.pdbx_strand_id
1 'polypeptide(L)' 'MAKVKFQDLKKMTNEERNKKMQELKLELVKSKASAAKKGSANPKQIKKMIAKIYTAEKQNTNLNKEVQEKNKK' A
#
# COMPACT_ATOMS: atom_id res chain seq x y z
N MET A 1 -0.66 -10.11 11.46
CA MET A 1 -0.95 -8.91 10.62
C MET A 1 -2.30 -9.10 9.95
N ALA A 2 -3.20 -8.13 10.04
CA ALA A 2 -4.53 -8.21 9.42
C ALA A 2 -4.39 -8.22 7.88
N LYS A 3 -5.05 -9.18 7.22
CA LYS A 3 -5.12 -9.24 5.75
C LYS A 3 -6.05 -8.14 5.25
N VAL A 4 -5.50 -6.97 4.90
CA VAL A 4 -6.28 -5.92 4.23
C VAL A 4 -6.63 -6.39 2.82
N LYS A 5 -7.91 -6.31 2.45
CA LYS A 5 -8.36 -6.66 1.10
C LYS A 5 -8.08 -5.49 0.16
N PHE A 6 -7.94 -5.81 -1.12
CA PHE A 6 -7.70 -4.78 -2.13
C PHE A 6 -8.89 -3.80 -2.28
N GLN A 7 -10.12 -4.29 -2.06
CA GLN A 7 -11.33 -3.45 -2.05
C GLN A 7 -11.28 -2.38 -0.95
N ASP A 8 -10.72 -2.70 0.22
CA ASP A 8 -10.58 -1.74 1.32
C ASP A 8 -9.58 -0.64 0.94
N LEU A 9 -8.49 -0.99 0.26
CA LEU A 9 -7.50 -0.03 -0.24
C LEU A 9 -8.06 0.93 -1.30
N LYS A 10 -9.03 0.48 -2.10
CA LYS A 10 -9.72 1.35 -3.08
C LYS A 10 -10.61 2.39 -2.42
N LYS A 11 -11.21 2.06 -1.28
CA LYS A 11 -12.08 2.96 -0.53
C LYS A 11 -11.31 3.99 0.30
N MET A 12 -10.02 3.74 0.56
CA MET A 12 -9.16 4.67 1.29
C MET A 12 -8.81 5.91 0.46
N THR A 13 -8.88 7.06 1.11
CA THR A 13 -8.36 8.33 0.62
C THR A 13 -6.84 8.25 0.38
N ASN A 14 -6.31 9.21 -0.38
CA ASN A 14 -4.87 9.30 -0.62
C ASN A 14 -4.09 9.48 0.69
N GLU A 15 -4.62 10.25 1.65
CA GLU A 15 -3.98 10.46 2.95
C GLU A 15 -3.93 9.19 3.80
N GLU A 16 -5.03 8.44 3.86
CA GLU A 16 -5.09 7.17 4.58
C GLU A 16 -4.14 6.14 3.98
N ARG A 17 -4.06 6.07 2.65
CA ARG A 17 -3.09 5.21 1.95
C ARG A 17 -1.65 5.61 2.26
N ASN A 18 -1.36 6.91 2.28
CA ASN A 18 -0.03 7.42 2.64
C ASN A 18 0.35 7.13 4.09
N LYS A 19 -0.54 7.36 5.06
CA LYS A 19 -0.30 6.98 6.46
C LYS A 19 0.01 5.49 6.58
N LYS A 20 -0.84 4.64 5.98
CA LYS A 20 -0.65 3.19 5.99
C LYS A 20 0.66 2.74 5.34
N MET A 21 1.07 3.42 4.27
CA MET A 21 2.35 3.18 3.59
C MET A 21 3.54 3.49 4.51
N GLN A 22 3.51 4.60 5.24
CA GLN A 22 4.57 4.98 6.18
C GLN A 22 4.68 3.99 7.34
N GLU A 23 3.54 3.56 7.90
CA GLU A 23 3.50 2.54 8.95
C GLU A 23 4.13 1.21 8.48
N LEU A 24 3.75 0.73 7.30
CA LEU A 24 4.30 -0.52 6.74
C LEU A 24 5.79 -0.42 6.42
N LYS A 25 6.28 0.75 5.99
CA LYS A 25 7.71 0.98 5.78
C LYS A 25 8.48 0.94 7.10
N LEU A 26 7.97 1.56 8.16
CA LEU A 26 8.57 1.51 9.49
C LEU A 26 8.61 0.08 10.03
N GLU A 27 7.51 -0.66 9.87
CA GLU A 27 7.42 -2.06 10.27
C GLU A 27 8.39 -2.95 9.48
N LEU A 28 8.59 -2.68 8.19
CA LEU A 28 9.58 -3.38 7.37
C LEU A 28 11.00 -3.16 7.89
N VAL A 29 11.35 -1.94 8.30
CA VAL A 29 12.66 -1.61 8.87
C VAL A 29 12.86 -2.33 10.20
N LYS A 30 11.87 -2.28 11.10
CA LYS A 30 11.91 -2.99 12.39
C LYS A 30 12.03 -4.51 12.20
N SER A 31 11.30 -5.07 11.24
CA SER A 31 11.33 -6.48 10.88
C SER A 31 12.70 -6.91 10.34
N LYS A 32 13.33 -6.10 9.47
CA LYS A 32 14.69 -6.34 8.98
C LYS A 32 15.73 -6.25 10.10
N ALA A 33 15.64 -5.25 10.98
CA ALA A 33 16.55 -5.09 12.12
C ALA A 33 16.40 -6.23 13.15
N SER A 34 15.20 -6.80 13.27
CA SER A 34 14.89 -7.88 14.21
C SER A 34 14.90 -9.28 13.56
N ALA A 35 15.39 -9.42 12.33
CA ALA A 35 15.28 -10.64 11.53
C ALA A 35 15.95 -11.88 12.17
N ALA A 36 16.85 -11.67 13.13
CA ALA A 36 17.48 -12.74 13.91
C ALA A 36 16.53 -13.40 14.93
N LYS A 37 15.42 -12.75 15.31
CA LYS A 37 14.47 -13.29 16.31
C LYS A 37 13.31 -14.00 15.60
N LYS A 38 13.32 -15.33 15.67
CA LYS A 38 12.28 -16.25 15.18
C LYS A 38 10.92 -15.87 15.80
N GLY A 39 10.10 -15.11 15.08
CA GLY A 39 8.82 -14.58 15.55
C GLY A 39 8.45 -13.18 15.05
N SER A 40 9.39 -12.46 14.42
CA SER A 40 9.11 -11.11 13.87
C SER A 40 8.19 -11.16 12.64
N ALA A 41 7.41 -10.09 12.44
CA ALA A 41 6.51 -9.91 11.30
C ALA A 41 7.21 -10.25 9.97
N ASN A 42 6.60 -11.11 9.15
CA ASN A 42 7.23 -11.69 7.99
C ASN A 42 7.51 -10.60 6.92
N PRO A 43 8.78 -10.24 6.60
CA PRO A 43 9.11 -9.14 5.71
C PRO A 43 8.46 -9.28 4.33
N LYS A 44 8.27 -10.52 3.88
CA LYS A 44 7.60 -10.86 2.60
C LYS A 44 6.15 -10.38 2.57
N GLN A 45 5.42 -10.48 3.67
CA GLN A 45 4.02 -10.05 3.75
C GLN A 45 3.92 -8.52 3.74
N ILE A 46 4.82 -7.84 4.47
CA ILE A 46 4.87 -6.37 4.50
C ILE A 46 5.16 -5.81 3.11
N LYS A 47 6.15 -6.37 2.40
CA LYS A 47 6.46 -5.99 1.01
C LYS A 47 5.26 -6.20 0.07
N LYS A 48 4.54 -7.33 0.19
CA LYS A 48 3.32 -7.58 -0.59
C LYS A 48 2.24 -6.55 -0.31
N MET A 49 2.10 -6.12 0.94
CA MET A 49 1.12 -5.12 1.33
C MET A 49 1.45 -3.74 0.74
N ILE A 50 2.71 -3.32 0.81
CA ILE A 50 3.22 -2.10 0.16
C ILE A 50 2.93 -2.12 -1.34
N ALA A 51 3.23 -3.22 -2.03
CA ALA A 51 2.97 -3.35 -3.46
C ALA A 51 1.48 -3.21 -3.83
N LYS A 52 0.58 -3.74 -2.99
CA LYS A 52 -0.88 -3.58 -3.20
C LYS A 52 -1.31 -2.12 -3.08
N ILE A 53 -0.77 -1.37 -2.12
CA ILE A 53 -1.09 0.06 -1.96
C ILE A 53 -0.60 0.85 -3.19
N TYR A 54 0.64 0.62 -3.62
CA TYR A 54 1.18 1.23 -4.84
C TYR A 54 0.33 0.93 -6.09
N THR A 55 -0.15 -0.31 -6.20
CA THR A 55 -1.01 -0.71 -7.31
C THR A 55 -2.36 0.01 -7.27
N ALA A 56 -2.96 0.15 -6.08
CA ALA A 56 -4.20 0.89 -5.90
C ALA A 56 -4.05 2.39 -6.24
N GLU A 57 -2.92 3.00 -5.84
CA GLU A 57 -2.57 4.38 -6.21
C GLU A 57 -2.45 4.56 -7.73
N LYS A 58 -1.71 3.67 -8.39
CA LYS A 58 -1.50 3.74 -9.83
C LYS A 58 -2.83 3.58 -10.60
N GLN A 59 -3.71 2.69 -10.14
CA GLN A 59 -5.05 2.53 -10.75
C GLN A 59 -5.90 3.80 -10.63
N ASN A 60 -5.95 4.43 -9.46
CA ASN A 60 -6.66 5.71 -9.28
C ASN A 60 -6.08 6.83 -10.15
N THR A 61 -4.76 6.86 -10.34
CA THR A 61 -4.10 7.89 -11.15
C THR A 61 -4.42 7.73 -12.63
N ASN A 62 -4.50 6.49 -13.13
CA ASN A 62 -4.87 6.21 -14.52
C ASN A 62 -6.35 6.52 -14.79
N LEU A 63 -7.25 6.19 -13.85
CA LEU A 63 -8.67 6.55 -13.93
C LEU A 63 -8.87 8.07 -14.04
N ASN A 64 -8.14 8.85 -13.24
CA ASN A 64 -8.22 10.32 -13.31
C ASN A 64 -7.72 10.89 -14.65
N LYS A 65 -6.71 10.26 -15.28
CA LYS A 65 -6.22 10.68 -16.59
C LYS A 65 -7.24 10.40 -17.69
N GLU A 66 -7.87 9.23 -17.69
CA GLU A 66 -8.91 8.86 -18.66
C GLU A 66 -10.16 9.75 -18.54
N VAL A 67 -10.55 10.15 -17.32
CA VAL A 67 -11.65 11.11 -17.10
C VAL A 67 -11.29 12.50 -17.64
N GLN A 68 -10.05 12.95 -17.46
CA GLN A 68 -9.61 14.26 -17.98
C GLN A 68 -9.49 14.30 -19.51
N GLU A 69 -9.12 13.20 -20.16
CA GLU A 69 -9.07 13.13 -21.63
C GLU A 69 -10.47 13.11 -22.27
N LYS A 70 -11.46 12.52 -21.60
CA LYS A 70 -12.86 12.52 -22.07
C LYS A 70 -13.53 13.89 -21.96
N ASN A 71 -13.18 14.71 -20.97
CA ASN A 71 -13.73 16.05 -20.78
C ASN A 71 -13.07 17.13 -21.66
N LYS A 72 -12.01 16.79 -22.41
CA LYS A 72 -11.33 17.70 -23.34
C LYS A 72 -11.76 17.51 -24.81
N LYS A 73 -12.59 16.52 -25.10
CA LYS A 73 -13.22 16.30 -26.42
C LYS A 73 -14.65 16.81 -26.38
#